data_AF-A0A537X1T8-F1
#
_entry.id   AF-A0A537X1T8-F1
#
_cell.length_a   1.000
_cell.length_b   1.000
_cell.length_c   1.000
_cell.angle_alpha   90.00
_cell.angle_beta   90.00
_cell.angle_gamma   90.00
#
_symmetry.space_group_name_H-M   'P 1'
#
loop_
_entity.id
_entity.type
_entity.pdbx_description
1 polymer ?
#
loop_
_entity_poly.entity_id
_entity_poly.type
_entity_poly.pdbx_seq_one_letter_code
_entity_poly.pdbx_strand_id
1 'polypeptide(L)'
;MSPEGNPDYLLSAAAVRERCGIVLAAAKRGETRHFRLHLDRLDEAVERVVAVTRRRYPDLDVPFHSRWRHFSAGGIDRATSVAPGADPAER
;
A
#
# COMPACT_ATOMS: atom_id res chain seq x y z
N MET A 1 31.12 3.74 -1.05
CA MET A 1 30.19 3.72 0.09
C MET A 1 29.17 2.64 -0.17
N SER A 2 29.01 1.67 0.74
CA SER A 2 27.94 0.67 0.61
C SER A 2 26.58 1.39 0.57
N PRO A 3 25.64 0.99 -0.32
CA PRO A 3 24.38 1.69 -0.54
C PRO A 3 23.50 1.81 0.71
N GLU A 4 23.78 1.02 1.73
CA GLU A 4 23.03 0.91 2.98
C GLU A 4 23.03 2.18 3.86
N GLY A 5 23.96 3.12 3.63
CA GLY A 5 24.06 4.37 4.39
C GLY A 5 23.55 5.63 3.67
N ASN A 6 23.02 5.52 2.45
CA ASN A 6 22.53 6.69 1.69
C ASN A 6 21.03 6.92 1.96
N PRO A 7 20.61 8.08 2.54
CA PRO A 7 19.21 8.40 2.78
C PRO A 7 18.34 8.32 1.53
N ASP A 8 18.84 8.74 0.37
CA ASP A 8 18.08 8.75 -0.89
C ASP A 8 17.74 7.33 -1.35
N TYR A 9 18.67 6.39 -1.13
CA TYR A 9 18.42 4.99 -1.42
C TYR A 9 17.34 4.44 -0.48
N LEU A 10 17.41 4.71 0.82
CA LEU A 10 16.42 4.23 1.80
C LEU A 10 15.00 4.74 1.51
N LEU A 11 14.88 5.92 0.90
CA LEU A 11 13.60 6.51 0.48
C LEU A 11 13.14 6.10 -0.93
N SER A 12 13.87 5.18 -1.59
CA SER A 12 13.55 4.72 -2.93
C SER A 12 12.65 3.48 -2.95
N ALA A 13 11.86 3.35 -4.01
CA ALA A 13 11.08 2.13 -4.26
C ALA A 13 11.96 0.88 -4.46
N ALA A 14 13.23 1.06 -4.85
CA ALA A 14 14.19 -0.04 -4.99
C ALA A 14 14.52 -0.64 -3.62
N ALA A 15 14.84 0.19 -2.63
CA ALA A 15 15.09 -0.26 -1.27
C ALA A 15 13.87 -0.95 -0.66
N VAL A 16 12.66 -0.41 -0.89
CA VAL A 16 11.41 -1.06 -0.44
C VAL A 16 11.29 -2.47 -1.01
N ARG A 17 11.46 -2.65 -2.34
CA ARG A 17 11.38 -3.97 -2.98
C ARG A 17 12.39 -4.96 -2.44
N GLU A 18 13.64 -4.52 -2.27
CA GLU A 18 14.72 -5.35 -1.73
C GLU A 18 14.38 -5.85 -0.32
N ARG A 19 13.99 -4.93 0.58
CA ARG A 19 13.67 -5.28 1.97
C ARG A 19 12.42 -6.15 2.07
N CYS A 20 11.38 -5.88 1.28
CA CYS A 20 10.21 -6.75 1.21
C CYS A 20 10.56 -8.16 0.70
N GLY A 21 11.52 -8.29 -0.23
CA GLY A 21 12.00 -9.57 -0.72
C GLY A 21 12.58 -10.46 0.38
N ILE A 22 13.33 -9.88 1.32
CA ILE A 22 13.88 -10.58 2.49
C ILE A 22 12.74 -11.13 3.36
N VAL A 23 11.73 -10.32 3.65
CA VAL A 23 10.56 -10.73 4.45
C VAL A 23 9.77 -11.83 3.75
N LEU A 24 9.54 -11.72 2.44
CA LEU A 24 8.85 -12.73 1.66
C LEU A 24 9.60 -14.07 1.66
N ALA A 25 10.94 -14.04 1.54
CA ALA A 25 11.76 -15.25 1.59
C ALA A 25 11.67 -15.95 2.95
N ALA A 26 11.73 -15.19 4.05
CA ALA A 26 11.55 -15.74 5.41
C ALA A 26 10.14 -16.32 5.59
N ALA A 27 9.10 -15.63 5.09
CA ALA A 27 7.71 -16.11 5.17
C ALA A 27 7.50 -17.42 4.38
N LYS A 28 8.11 -17.56 3.20
CA LYS A 28 8.09 -18.80 2.40
C LYS A 28 8.75 -19.98 3.13
N ARG A 29 9.76 -19.72 3.95
CA ARG A 29 10.44 -20.74 4.78
C ARG A 29 9.73 -21.00 6.11
N GLY A 30 8.64 -20.27 6.42
CA GLY A 30 7.92 -20.41 7.69
C GLY A 30 8.65 -19.79 8.89
N GLU A 31 9.59 -18.88 8.66
CA GLU A 31 10.44 -18.28 9.69
C GLU A 31 9.82 -17.01 10.33
N THR A 32 8.64 -16.60 9.88
CA THR A 32 7.95 -15.42 10.40
C THR A 32 7.24 -15.73 11.72
N ARG A 33 7.54 -14.94 12.75
CA ARG A 33 7.00 -15.14 14.11
C ARG A 33 5.49 -14.95 14.22
N HIS A 34 4.94 -13.95 13.52
CA HIS A 34 3.58 -13.45 13.79
C HIS A 34 2.55 -13.78 12.71
N PHE A 35 2.99 -14.29 11.56
CA PHE A 35 2.10 -14.62 10.45
C PHE A 35 2.66 -15.79 9.65
N ARG A 36 1.81 -16.38 8.80
CA ARG A 36 2.19 -17.42 7.84
C ARG A 36 1.79 -17.00 6.44
N LEU A 37 2.57 -17.45 5.47
CA LEU A 37 2.26 -17.27 4.06
C LEU A 37 1.53 -18.50 3.53
N HIS A 38 0.31 -18.30 3.02
CA HIS A 38 -0.50 -19.33 2.37
C HIS A 38 -0.65 -18.99 0.88
N LEU A 39 0.34 -19.36 0.07
CA LEU A 39 0.34 -19.08 -1.37
C LEU A 39 -0.78 -19.83 -2.12
N ASP A 40 -1.16 -20.99 -1.61
CA ASP A 40 -2.29 -21.79 -2.07
C ASP A 40 -3.64 -21.05 -1.99
N ARG A 41 -3.72 -19.99 -1.18
CA ARG A 41 -4.92 -19.17 -1.01
C ARG A 41 -4.89 -17.84 -1.77
N LEU A 42 -3.83 -17.58 -2.55
CA LEU A 42 -3.68 -16.32 -3.27
C LEU A 42 -4.83 -16.10 -4.27
N ASP A 43 -5.19 -17.14 -5.02
CA ASP A 43 -6.26 -17.06 -6.02
C ASP A 43 -7.61 -16.70 -5.37
N GLU A 44 -7.94 -17.33 -4.24
CA GLU A 44 -9.15 -17.01 -3.46
C GLU A 44 -9.15 -15.54 -2.99
N ALA A 45 -8.00 -15.05 -2.53
CA ALA A 45 -7.86 -13.65 -2.09
C ALA A 45 -8.04 -12.68 -3.26
N VAL A 46 -7.48 -12.99 -4.43
CA VAL A 46 -7.64 -12.20 -5.66
C VAL A 46 -9.12 -12.14 -6.07
N GLU A 47 -9.80 -13.28 -6.14
CA GLU A 47 -11.22 -13.33 -6.49
C GLU A 47 -12.07 -12.50 -5.54
N ARG A 48 -11.77 -12.54 -4.24
CA ARG A 48 -12.46 -11.73 -3.23
C ARG A 48 -12.27 -10.24 -3.47
N VAL A 49 -11.04 -9.80 -3.75
CA VAL A 49 -10.74 -8.39 -4.05
C VAL A 49 -11.47 -7.96 -5.33
N VAL A 50 -11.39 -8.75 -6.39
CA VAL A 50 -12.07 -8.47 -7.67
C VAL A 50 -13.58 -8.34 -7.47
N ALA A 51 -14.20 -9.27 -6.73
CA ALA A 51 -15.63 -9.23 -6.44
C ALA A 51 -16.04 -7.97 -5.66
N VAL A 52 -15.25 -7.59 -4.64
CA VAL A 52 -15.49 -6.36 -3.86
C VAL A 52 -15.34 -5.12 -4.73
N THR A 53 -14.29 -5.05 -5.55
CA THR A 53 -14.03 -3.92 -6.44
C THR A 53 -15.18 -3.74 -7.43
N ARG A 54 -15.56 -4.80 -8.16
CA ARG A 54 -16.67 -4.74 -9.14
C ARG A 54 -18.01 -4.40 -8.49
N ARG A 55 -18.26 -4.89 -7.28
CA ARG A 55 -19.49 -4.54 -6.54
C ARG A 55 -19.53 -3.06 -6.16
N ARG A 56 -18.39 -2.48 -5.77
CA ARG A 56 -18.31 -1.10 -5.28
C ARG A 56 -18.12 -0.07 -6.39
N TYR A 57 -17.50 -0.47 -7.49
CA TYR A 57 -17.20 0.35 -8.67
C TYR A 57 -17.55 -0.47 -9.93
N PRO A 58 -18.84 -0.58 -10.30
CA PRO A 58 -19.29 -1.41 -11.42
C PRO A 58 -18.72 -0.99 -12.78
N ASP A 59 -18.44 0.31 -12.93
CA ASP A 59 -17.79 0.95 -14.08
C ASP A 59 -16.26 0.95 -14.00
N LEU A 60 -15.69 0.44 -12.90
CA LEU A 60 -14.26 0.46 -12.58
C LEU A 60 -13.65 1.86 -12.49
N ASP A 61 -14.47 2.91 -12.32
CA ASP A 61 -14.00 4.26 -12.03
C ASP A 61 -13.69 4.39 -10.53
N VAL A 62 -12.53 3.88 -10.15
CA VAL A 62 -12.07 3.89 -8.75
C VAL A 62 -11.47 5.26 -8.45
N PRO A 63 -12.07 6.05 -7.53
CA PRO A 63 -11.52 7.35 -7.19
C PRO A 63 -10.15 7.21 -6.51
N PHE A 64 -9.27 8.17 -6.75
CA PHE A 64 -7.95 8.21 -6.13
C PHE A 64 -8.06 8.03 -4.60
N HIS A 65 -7.25 7.12 -4.06
CA HIS A 65 -7.24 6.81 -2.64
C HIS A 65 -6.00 7.40 -2.00
N SER A 66 -6.18 8.55 -1.37
CA SER A 66 -5.14 9.21 -0.60
C SER A 66 -5.38 9.08 0.90
N ARG A 67 -4.30 9.00 1.66
CA ARG A 67 -4.36 9.14 3.13
C ARG A 67 -4.94 10.50 3.55
N TRP A 68 -4.80 11.53 2.72
CA TRP A 68 -5.40 12.84 2.98
C TRP A 68 -6.93 12.81 2.96
N ARG A 69 -7.52 11.89 2.18
CA ARG A 69 -8.97 11.72 2.09
C ARG A 69 -9.61 11.30 3.42
N HIS A 70 -8.84 10.72 4.35
CA HIS A 70 -9.28 10.46 5.73
C HIS A 70 -9.55 11.74 6.52
N PHE A 71 -8.91 12.87 6.16
CA PHE A 71 -9.16 14.17 6.77
C PHE A 71 -10.44 14.82 6.23
N SER A 72 -11.05 14.26 5.18
CA SER A 72 -12.30 14.70 4.58
C SER A 72 -13.57 14.10 5.24
N ALA A 73 -13.43 13.55 6.45
CA ALA A 73 -14.52 12.92 7.18
C ALA A 73 -15.70 13.90 7.42
N GLY A 74 -16.92 13.41 7.19
CA GLY A 74 -18.13 14.23 7.26
C GLY A 74 -18.29 15.21 6.09
N GLY A 75 -17.57 15.03 4.98
CA GLY A 75 -17.67 15.88 3.79
C GLY A 75 -16.94 17.22 3.90
N ILE A 76 -16.11 17.40 4.92
CA ILE A 76 -15.35 18.63 5.15
C ILE A 76 -13.89 18.37 4.84
N ASP A 77 -13.36 18.99 3.78
CA ASP A 77 -11.94 18.91 3.43
C ASP A 77 -11.05 19.60 4.47
N ARG A 78 -10.49 18.80 5.39
CA ARG A 78 -9.46 19.27 6.33
C ARG A 78 -8.04 18.97 5.83
N ALA A 79 -7.89 18.24 4.73
CA ALA A 79 -6.58 17.93 4.19
C ALA A 79 -5.83 19.21 3.80
N THR A 80 -6.54 20.19 3.25
CA THR A 80 -6.00 21.50 2.89
C THR A 80 -5.38 22.24 4.09
N SER A 81 -5.90 22.05 5.30
CA SER A 81 -5.34 22.67 6.52
C SER A 81 -4.14 21.92 7.09
N VAL A 82 -4.10 20.58 6.95
CA VAL A 82 -3.07 19.73 7.56
C VAL A 82 -1.84 19.56 6.66
N ALA A 83 -2.04 19.53 5.34
CA ALA A 83 -0.95 19.45 4.37
C ALA A 83 -1.21 20.35 3.15
N PRO A 84 -1.00 21.66 3.30
CA PRO A 84 -1.20 22.61 2.21
C PRO A 84 -0.29 22.37 1.00
N GLY A 85 0.82 21.64 1.18
CA GLY A 85 1.76 21.26 0.10
C GLY A 85 1.56 19.86 -0.48
N ALA A 86 0.54 19.11 -0.05
CA ALA A 86 0.23 17.82 -0.67
C ALA A 86 -0.26 18.01 -2.11
N ASP A 87 0.08 17.06 -2.99
CA ASP A 87 -0.40 17.06 -4.37
C ASP A 87 -1.94 17.18 -4.38
N PRO A 88 -2.53 18.11 -5.16
CA PRO A 88 -3.98 18.21 -5.31
C PRO A 88 -4.66 16.90 -5.71
N ALA A 89 -4.01 16.05 -6.51
CA ALA A 89 -4.52 14.73 -6.87
C ALA A 89 -4.58 13.78 -5.67
N GLU A 90 -3.73 14.03 -4.66
CA GLU A 90 -3.74 13.31 -3.40
C GLU A 90 -4.71 13.91 -2.37
N ARG A 91 -5.58 14.88 -2.65
CA ARG A 91 -6.55 15.38 -1.65
C ARG A 91 -7.95 14.79 -1.85
#